data_AF-A0A1V6PE11-F1
#
_entry.id   AF-A0A1V6PE11-F1
#
_cell.length_a   1.000
_cell.length_b   1.000
_cell.length_c   1.000
_cell.angle_alpha   90.00
_cell.angle_beta   90.00
_cell.angle_gamma   90.00
#
_symmetry.space_group_name_H-M   'P 1'
#
loop_
_entity.id
_entity.type
_entity.pdbx_description
1 polymer ?
#
loop_
_entity_poly.entity_id
_entity_poly.type
_entity_poly.pdbx_seq_one_letter_code
_entity_poly.pdbx_strand_id
1 'polypeptide(L)'
;MRDTMSQIVAQMVARGFLGDDGLCRDPVFLNLLYDFLEESFIAAHILRRWPIPMRFVASWFIPSCNKVREMLKRVEKYLKPLLDQPEGPETDITALAWVKEASKGSSYDFTTLQLTLALASLDTSNDLLTKALCDLSENQNLVEDIRKEIIEVVGQEGMTKSSLQKLYLLDSAMKESQRLRPLGYSK
;
A
#
# COMPACT_ATOMS: atom_id res chain seq x y z
N MET A 1 -2.19 6.37 16.96
CA MET A 1 -1.61 5.09 16.48
C MET A 1 -1.93 4.93 15.01
N ARG A 2 -3.18 4.68 14.61
CA ARG A 2 -3.59 4.51 13.20
C ARG A 2 -2.99 5.54 12.22
N ASP A 3 -3.07 6.84 12.52
CA ASP A 3 -2.55 7.88 11.61
C ASP A 3 -1.04 7.80 11.40
N THR A 4 -0.28 7.47 12.44
CA THR A 4 1.17 7.29 12.37
C THR A 4 1.53 6.05 11.56
N MET A 5 0.80 4.94 11.75
CA MET A 5 0.98 3.70 10.99
C MET A 5 0.67 3.93 9.52
N SER A 6 -0.42 4.62 9.24
CA SER A 6 -0.80 5.05 7.89
C SER A 6 0.32 5.84 7.22
N GLN A 7 0.90 6.84 7.88
CA GLN A 7 1.99 7.62 7.29
C GLN A 7 3.21 6.75 6.97
N ILE A 8 3.62 5.87 7.89
CA ILE A 8 4.77 4.98 7.70
C ILE A 8 4.52 4.00 6.54
N VAL A 9 3.34 3.39 6.47
CA VAL A 9 2.96 2.47 5.40
C VAL A 9 2.92 3.18 4.06
N ALA A 10 2.34 4.38 4.00
CA ALA A 10 2.25 5.11 2.75
C ALA A 10 3.62 5.54 2.25
N GLN A 11 4.57 5.89 3.13
CA GLN A 11 5.96 6.12 2.77
C GLN A 11 6.60 4.85 2.19
N MET A 12 6.40 3.68 2.81
CA MET A 12 6.96 2.42 2.32
C MET A 12 6.36 2.00 0.97
N VAL A 13 5.05 2.11 0.82
CA VAL A 13 4.35 1.79 -0.44
C VAL A 13 4.76 2.77 -1.52
N ALA A 14 4.77 4.08 -1.24
CA ALA A 14 5.25 5.08 -2.19
C ALA A 14 6.69 4.76 -2.61
N ARG A 15 7.58 4.38 -1.69
CA ARG A 15 8.99 4.08 -2.02
C ARG A 15 9.13 2.83 -2.87
N GLY A 16 8.44 1.76 -2.51
CA GLY A 16 8.50 0.50 -3.24
C GLY A 16 7.86 0.55 -4.63
N PHE A 17 6.78 1.34 -4.78
CA PHE A 17 6.05 1.43 -6.05
C PHE A 17 6.50 2.60 -6.94
N LEU A 18 6.93 3.73 -6.38
CA LEU A 18 7.24 4.95 -7.15
C LEU A 18 8.74 5.18 -7.32
N GLY A 19 9.59 4.57 -6.49
CA GLY A 19 11.05 4.66 -6.61
C GLY A 19 11.65 6.04 -6.30
N ASP A 20 10.84 7.08 -6.12
CA ASP A 20 11.32 8.45 -5.86
C ASP A 20 11.37 8.79 -4.36
N ASP A 21 12.57 9.11 -3.86
CA ASP A 21 12.81 9.45 -2.46
C ASP A 21 12.11 10.76 -2.02
N GLY A 22 11.82 11.67 -2.95
CA GLY A 22 11.18 12.96 -2.66
C GLY A 22 9.67 12.83 -2.42
N LEU A 23 8.96 12.21 -3.36
CA LEU A 23 7.50 12.03 -3.31
C LEU A 23 7.04 11.18 -2.12
N CYS A 24 7.86 10.23 -1.69
CA CYS A 24 7.56 9.41 -0.52
C CYS A 24 7.46 10.22 0.76
N ARG A 25 8.12 11.37 0.86
CA ARG A 25 8.12 12.21 2.07
C ARG A 25 7.18 13.40 1.97
N ASP A 26 6.55 13.63 0.82
CA ASP A 26 5.60 14.74 0.65
C ASP A 26 4.25 14.41 1.31
N PRO A 27 3.91 15.05 2.43
CA PRO A 27 2.64 14.78 3.10
C PRO A 27 1.43 15.14 2.23
N VAL A 28 1.56 16.08 1.29
CA VAL A 28 0.47 16.47 0.39
C VAL A 28 0.15 15.33 -0.57
N PHE A 29 1.18 14.71 -1.14
CA PHE A 29 1.01 13.57 -2.03
C PHE A 29 0.50 12.33 -1.29
N LEU A 30 1.05 12.01 -0.12
CA LEU A 30 0.58 10.87 0.67
C LEU A 30 -0.89 11.02 1.09
N ASN A 31 -1.29 12.21 1.55
CA ASN A 31 -2.68 12.48 1.89
C ASN A 31 -3.59 12.40 0.65
N LEU A 32 -3.14 12.89 -0.50
CA LEU A 32 -3.88 12.76 -1.76
C LEU A 32 -4.13 11.29 -2.13
N LEU A 33 -3.15 10.41 -1.95
CA LEU A 33 -3.30 8.97 -2.17
C LEU A 33 -4.32 8.35 -1.20
N TYR A 34 -4.26 8.72 0.08
CA TYR A 34 -5.22 8.28 1.10
C TYR A 34 -6.64 8.72 0.78
N ASP A 35 -6.84 10.01 0.53
CA ASP A 35 -8.16 10.54 0.22
C ASP A 35 -8.71 9.89 -1.06
N PHE A 36 -7.84 9.65 -2.06
CA PHE A 36 -8.24 9.01 -3.30
C PHE A 36 -8.70 7.57 -3.07
N LEU A 37 -8.03 6.85 -2.17
CA LEU A 37 -8.40 5.50 -1.78
C LEU A 37 -9.78 5.44 -1.15
N GLU A 38 -9.98 6.27 -0.13
CA GLU A 38 -11.24 6.31 0.63
C GLU A 38 -12.41 6.66 -0.29
N GLU A 39 -12.26 7.71 -1.11
CA GLU A 39 -13.29 8.10 -2.08
C GLU A 39 -13.54 7.04 -3.15
N SER A 40 -12.50 6.29 -3.56
CA SER A 40 -12.65 5.19 -4.51
C SER A 40 -13.47 4.03 -3.92
N PHE A 41 -13.27 3.69 -2.65
CA PHE A 41 -14.08 2.69 -1.96
C PHE A 41 -15.52 3.14 -1.77
N ILE A 42 -15.73 4.40 -1.37
CA ILE A 42 -17.07 4.99 -1.24
C ILE A 42 -17.80 4.96 -2.59
N ALA A 43 -17.15 5.44 -3.66
CA ALA A 43 -17.69 5.45 -5.01
C ALA A 43 -18.02 4.02 -5.49
N ALA A 44 -17.12 3.06 -5.27
CA ALA A 44 -17.35 1.66 -5.62
C ALA A 44 -18.52 1.05 -4.84
N HIS A 45 -18.64 1.33 -3.55
CA HIS A 45 -19.74 0.86 -2.71
C HIS A 45 -21.09 1.41 -3.19
N ILE A 46 -21.16 2.71 -3.47
CA ILE A 46 -22.38 3.34 -4.02
C ILE A 46 -22.73 2.73 -5.38
N LEU A 47 -21.75 2.58 -6.28
CA LEU A 47 -21.97 2.10 -7.63
C LEU A 47 -22.39 0.62 -7.68
N ARG A 48 -21.94 -0.20 -6.72
CA ARG A 48 -22.36 -1.61 -6.59
C ARG A 48 -23.85 -1.77 -6.33
N ARG A 49 -24.52 -0.77 -5.75
CA ARG A 49 -25.98 -0.77 -5.50
C ARG A 49 -26.80 -0.62 -6.79
N TRP A 50 -26.19 -0.15 -7.88
CA TRP A 50 -26.84 0.02 -9.17
C TRP A 50 -26.64 -1.21 -10.07
N PRO A 51 -27.67 -1.60 -10.85
CA PRO A 51 -27.55 -2.69 -11.82
C PRO A 51 -26.54 -2.31 -12.92
N ILE A 52 -25.82 -3.31 -13.44
CA ILE A 52 -24.68 -3.14 -14.36
C ILE A 52 -24.91 -2.12 -15.48
N PRO A 53 -26.02 -2.13 -16.26
CA PRO A 53 -26.21 -1.17 -17.35
C PRO A 53 -26.41 0.27 -16.86
N MET A 54 -26.97 0.47 -15.67
CA MET A 54 -27.18 1.80 -15.09
C MET A 54 -25.92 2.37 -14.46
N ARG A 55 -24.89 1.56 -14.18
CA ARG A 55 -23.64 2.04 -13.55
C ARG A 55 -22.96 3.13 -14.37
N PHE A 56 -22.97 3.02 -15.69
CA PHE A 56 -22.35 4.04 -16.54
C PHE A 56 -23.03 5.39 -16.34
N VAL A 57 -24.36 5.45 -16.47
CA VAL A 57 -25.13 6.68 -16.30
C VAL A 57 -25.02 7.19 -14.86
N ALA A 58 -25.19 6.31 -13.86
CA ALA A 58 -25.09 6.67 -12.45
C ALA A 58 -23.71 7.26 -12.10
N SER A 59 -22.62 6.74 -12.68
CA SER A 59 -21.27 7.25 -12.43
C SER A 59 -21.05 8.70 -12.86
N TRP A 60 -21.89 9.24 -13.75
CA TRP A 60 -21.83 10.66 -14.14
C TRP A 60 -22.56 11.57 -13.14
N PHE A 61 -23.64 11.05 -12.52
CA PHE A 61 -24.45 11.81 -11.56
C PHE A 61 -23.97 11.66 -10.11
N ILE A 62 -23.21 10.62 -9.77
CA ILE A 62 -22.71 10.39 -8.42
C ILE A 62 -21.51 11.34 -8.14
N PRO A 63 -21.60 12.23 -7.14
CA PRO A 63 -20.53 13.17 -6.82
C PRO A 63 -19.20 12.50 -6.47
N SER A 64 -19.23 11.39 -5.73
CA SER A 64 -18.02 10.63 -5.37
C SER A 64 -17.29 10.10 -6.62
N CYS A 65 -17.99 9.64 -7.65
CA CYS A 65 -17.36 9.19 -8.90
C CYS A 65 -16.67 10.35 -9.63
N ASN A 66 -17.26 11.56 -9.61
CA ASN A 66 -16.64 12.74 -10.20
C ASN A 66 -15.42 13.20 -9.39
N LYS A 67 -15.50 13.14 -8.05
CA LYS A 67 -14.38 13.44 -7.14
C LYS A 67 -13.20 12.49 -7.37
N VAL A 68 -13.46 11.18 -7.46
CA VAL A 68 -12.45 10.15 -7.79
C VAL A 68 -11.78 10.46 -9.13
N ARG A 69 -12.53 10.81 -10.18
CA ARG A 69 -11.96 11.19 -11.49
C ARG A 69 -11.07 12.43 -11.40
N GLU A 70 -11.44 13.43 -10.60
CA GLU A 70 -10.63 14.63 -10.42
C GLU A 70 -9.33 14.32 -9.67
N MET A 71 -9.42 13.53 -8.61
CA MET A 71 -8.27 13.12 -7.80
C MET A 71 -7.31 12.24 -8.60
N LEU A 72 -7.83 11.33 -9.43
CA LEU A 72 -7.01 10.55 -10.35
C LEU A 72 -6.18 11.45 -11.27
N LYS A 73 -6.79 12.48 -11.86
CA LYS A 73 -6.06 13.46 -12.68
C LYS A 73 -4.98 14.21 -11.91
N ARG A 74 -5.16 14.44 -10.60
CA ARG A 74 -4.14 15.06 -9.75
C ARG A 74 -2.99 14.09 -9.50
N VAL A 75 -3.29 12.85 -9.14
CA VAL A 75 -2.29 11.79 -8.92
C VAL A 75 -1.48 11.52 -10.21
N GLU A 76 -2.15 11.46 -11.36
CA GLU A 76 -1.50 11.33 -12.67
C GLU A 76 -0.45 12.41 -12.93
N LYS A 77 -0.66 13.65 -12.45
CA LYS A 77 0.33 14.73 -12.63
C LYS A 77 1.62 14.47 -11.86
N TYR A 78 1.54 13.81 -10.72
CA TYR A 78 2.71 13.40 -9.95
C TYR A 78 3.39 12.18 -10.56
N LEU A 79 2.62 11.26 -11.16
CA LEU A 79 3.16 10.01 -11.69
C LEU A 79 3.75 10.13 -13.11
N LYS A 80 3.15 10.95 -13.99
CA LYS A 80 3.66 11.18 -15.36
C LYS A 80 5.17 11.50 -15.42
N PRO A 81 5.71 12.45 -14.64
CA PRO A 81 7.14 12.75 -14.69
C PRO A 81 8.02 11.60 -14.17
N LEU A 82 7.49 10.68 -13.36
CA LEU A 82 8.21 9.48 -12.92
C LEU A 82 8.22 8.39 -13.99
N LEU A 83 7.14 8.28 -14.76
CA LEU A 83 7.03 7.32 -15.87
C LEU A 83 7.90 7.70 -17.07
N ASP A 84 8.14 9.00 -17.27
CA ASP A 84 8.95 9.54 -18.37
C ASP A 84 10.46 9.58 -18.05
N GLN A 85 10.88 9.24 -16.82
CA GLN A 85 12.30 9.17 -16.48
C GLN A 85 12.97 7.94 -17.11
N PRO A 86 14.16 8.09 -17.70
CA PRO A 86 14.89 6.96 -18.28
C PRO A 86 15.28 5.96 -17.20
N GLU A 87 15.10 4.67 -17.50
CA GLU A 87 15.41 3.52 -16.63
C GLU A 87 16.85 3.62 -16.09
N GLY A 88 16.98 4.01 -14.82
CA GLY A 88 18.24 3.96 -14.08
C GLY A 88 18.50 2.56 -13.52
N PRO A 89 19.73 2.21 -13.16
CA PRO A 89 20.10 0.86 -12.70
C PRO A 89 19.36 0.35 -11.44
N GLU A 90 18.65 1.23 -10.71
CA GLU A 90 17.77 0.86 -9.57
C GLU A 90 16.31 0.55 -9.98
N THR A 91 15.92 0.80 -11.24
CA THR A 91 14.55 0.60 -11.71
C THR A 91 14.14 -0.87 -11.85
N ASP A 92 15.09 -1.81 -11.90
CA ASP A 92 14.84 -3.26 -12.03
C ASP A 92 14.01 -3.86 -10.86
N ILE A 93 13.94 -3.18 -9.71
CA ILE A 93 13.21 -3.66 -8.52
C ILE A 93 11.85 -2.97 -8.36
N THR A 94 11.55 -1.96 -9.18
CA THR A 94 10.33 -1.16 -9.00
C THR A 94 9.15 -1.87 -9.67
N ALA A 95 7.98 -1.87 -9.02
CA ALA A 95 6.76 -2.43 -9.59
C ALA A 95 6.43 -1.89 -11.00
N LEU A 96 6.88 -0.67 -11.32
CA LEU A 96 6.82 -0.09 -12.66
C LEU A 96 7.55 -0.91 -13.74
N ALA A 97 8.77 -1.38 -13.46
CA ALA A 97 9.54 -2.21 -14.40
C ALA A 97 8.86 -3.56 -14.60
N TRP A 98 8.38 -4.19 -13.52
CA TRP A 98 7.65 -5.46 -13.58
C TRP A 98 6.36 -5.36 -14.40
N VAL A 99 5.56 -4.30 -14.20
CA VAL A 99 4.32 -4.10 -14.96
C VAL A 99 4.61 -3.83 -16.44
N LYS A 100 5.67 -3.05 -16.74
CA LYS A 100 6.10 -2.78 -18.11
C LYS A 100 6.52 -4.06 -18.82
N GLU A 101 7.31 -4.92 -18.18
CA GLU A 101 7.69 -6.23 -18.68
C GLU A 101 6.47 -7.15 -18.88
N ALA A 102 5.58 -7.22 -17.89
CA ALA A 102 4.38 -8.05 -17.93
C ALA A 102 3.40 -7.64 -19.05
N SER A 103 3.39 -6.37 -19.45
CA SER A 103 2.43 -5.84 -20.44
C SER A 103 2.72 -6.21 -21.90
N LYS A 104 3.92 -6.71 -22.23
CA LYS A 104 4.32 -7.17 -23.58
C LYS A 104 3.86 -6.27 -24.74
N GLY A 105 3.83 -4.95 -24.55
CA GLY A 105 3.45 -3.98 -25.60
C GLY A 105 1.95 -3.71 -25.77
N SER A 106 1.10 -4.17 -24.85
CA SER A 106 -0.32 -3.78 -24.82
C SER A 106 -0.48 -2.34 -24.29
N SER A 107 -1.40 -1.57 -24.87
CA SER A 107 -1.74 -0.20 -24.42
C SER A 107 -2.55 -0.24 -23.13
N TYR A 108 -1.94 -0.66 -22.03
CA TYR A 108 -2.57 -0.61 -20.72
C TYR A 108 -2.35 0.76 -20.08
N ASP A 109 -3.31 1.24 -19.31
CA ASP A 109 -3.12 2.41 -18.47
C ASP A 109 -2.24 2.03 -17.26
N PHE A 110 -0.93 2.11 -17.47
CA PHE A 110 0.11 1.81 -16.48
C PHE A 110 -0.07 2.63 -15.20
N THR A 111 -0.52 3.88 -15.33
CA THR A 111 -0.74 4.77 -14.20
C THR A 111 -1.85 4.24 -13.30
N THR A 112 -2.99 3.89 -13.90
CA THR A 112 -4.13 3.37 -13.14
C THR A 112 -3.81 2.02 -12.49
N LEU A 113 -3.08 1.13 -13.16
CA LEU A 113 -2.69 -0.16 -12.60
C LEU A 113 -1.73 0.01 -11.41
N GLN A 114 -0.68 0.82 -11.58
CA GLN A 114 0.30 1.08 -10.51
C GLN A 114 -0.37 1.71 -9.29
N LEU A 115 -1.25 2.69 -9.53
CA LEU A 115 -2.01 3.33 -8.49
C LEU A 115 -2.92 2.32 -7.77
N THR A 116 -3.62 1.46 -8.51
CA THR A 116 -4.47 0.41 -7.92
C THR A 116 -3.66 -0.54 -7.03
N LEU A 117 -2.46 -0.95 -7.47
CA LEU A 117 -1.59 -1.83 -6.68
C LEU A 117 -1.06 -1.15 -5.41
N ALA A 118 -0.62 0.10 -5.52
CA ALA A 118 -0.16 0.88 -4.37
C ALA A 118 -1.29 1.06 -3.35
N LEU A 119 -2.47 1.42 -3.82
CA LEU A 119 -3.66 1.60 -2.99
C LEU A 119 -4.12 0.32 -2.28
N ALA A 120 -4.16 -0.80 -3.01
CA ALA A 120 -4.50 -2.09 -2.42
C ALA A 120 -3.50 -2.47 -1.32
N SER A 121 -2.21 -2.21 -1.56
CA SER A 121 -1.14 -2.53 -0.61
C SER A 121 -1.19 -1.66 0.65
N LEU A 122 -1.64 -0.41 0.51
CA LEU A 122 -1.70 0.57 1.61
C LEU A 122 -2.71 0.14 2.68
N ASP A 123 -3.94 -0.19 2.29
CA ASP A 123 -4.98 -0.56 3.25
C ASP A 123 -4.69 -1.90 3.94
N THR A 124 -4.25 -2.91 3.18
CA THR A 124 -3.98 -4.23 3.76
C THR A 124 -2.79 -4.19 4.73
N SER A 125 -1.74 -3.43 4.39
CA SER A 125 -0.55 -3.33 5.24
C SER A 125 -0.83 -2.51 6.50
N ASN A 126 -1.60 -1.43 6.39
CA ASN A 126 -1.98 -0.61 7.53
C ASN A 126 -2.89 -1.38 8.51
N ASP A 127 -3.86 -2.14 8.00
CA ASP A 127 -4.72 -3.01 8.81
C ASP A 127 -3.90 -4.08 9.55
N LEU A 128 -3.00 -4.78 8.83
CA LEU A 128 -2.12 -5.78 9.43
C LEU A 128 -1.25 -5.18 10.55
N LEU A 129 -0.54 -4.08 10.27
CA LEU A 129 0.36 -3.47 11.24
C LEU A 129 -0.39 -2.96 12.47
N THR A 130 -1.55 -2.35 12.27
CA THR A 130 -2.38 -1.87 13.38
C THR A 130 -2.82 -3.04 14.26
N LYS A 131 -3.32 -4.12 13.67
CA LYS A 131 -3.76 -5.32 14.41
C LYS A 131 -2.62 -6.00 15.15
N ALA A 132 -1.50 -6.24 14.46
CA ALA A 132 -0.34 -6.89 15.04
C ALA A 132 0.24 -6.09 16.22
N LEU A 133 0.30 -4.76 16.12
CA LEU A 133 0.79 -3.93 17.22
C LEU A 133 -0.17 -3.88 18.40
N CYS A 134 -1.49 -3.89 18.16
CA CYS A 134 -2.46 -4.07 19.23
C CYS A 134 -2.27 -5.42 19.94
N ASP A 135 -2.16 -6.51 19.19
CA ASP A 135 -2.00 -7.87 19.75
C ASP A 135 -0.68 -8.04 20.52
N LEU A 136 0.40 -7.43 20.03
CA LEU A 136 1.69 -7.40 20.71
C LEU A 136 1.68 -6.54 21.97
N SER A 137 0.91 -5.43 21.98
CA SER A 137 0.82 -4.55 23.15
C SER A 137 0.25 -5.25 24.39
N GLU A 138 -0.58 -6.26 24.18
CA GLU A 138 -1.18 -7.08 25.24
C GLU A 138 -0.20 -8.11 25.84
N ASN A 139 0.90 -8.43 25.15
CA ASN A 139 1.84 -9.49 25.53
C ASN A 139 3.30 -9.00 25.60
N GLN A 140 3.63 -8.27 26.67
CA GLN A 140 4.98 -7.70 26.87
C GLN A 140 6.11 -8.74 26.84
N ASN A 141 5.89 -9.94 27.39
CA ASN A 141 6.90 -11.01 27.35
C ASN A 141 7.25 -11.43 25.91
N LEU A 142 6.23 -11.54 25.04
CA LEU A 142 6.43 -11.88 23.64
C LEU A 142 7.19 -10.77 22.90
N VAL A 143 6.90 -9.50 23.23
CA VAL A 143 7.64 -8.35 22.68
C VAL A 143 9.12 -8.44 23.04
N GLU A 144 9.46 -8.74 24.29
CA GLU A 144 10.85 -8.88 24.71
C GLU A 144 11.58 -10.02 23.98
N ASP A 145 10.92 -11.16 23.79
CA ASP A 145 11.52 -12.28 23.07
C ASP A 145 11.70 -11.99 21.57
N ILE A 146 10.74 -11.28 20.94
CA ILE A 146 10.89 -10.79 19.56
C ILE A 146 12.05 -9.81 19.45
N ARG A 147 12.21 -8.90 20.43
CA ARG A 147 13.36 -7.96 20.43
C ARG A 147 14.68 -8.71 20.53
N LYS A 148 14.78 -9.73 21.38
CA LYS A 148 15.99 -10.57 21.47
C LYS A 148 16.30 -11.26 20.15
N GLU A 149 15.30 -11.88 19.52
CA GLU A 149 15.45 -12.53 18.20
C GLU A 149 15.97 -11.53 17.16
N ILE A 150 15.38 -10.33 17.10
CA ILE A 150 15.79 -9.28 16.16
C ILE A 150 17.25 -8.86 16.43
N ILE A 151 17.61 -8.61 17.69
CA ILE A 151 18.98 -8.20 18.05
C ILE A 151 20.00 -9.30 17.71
N GLU A 152 19.67 -10.55 17.96
CA GLU A 152 20.56 -11.68 17.68
C GLU A 152 20.75 -11.88 16.17
N VAL A 153 19.66 -11.91 15.41
CA VAL A 153 19.70 -12.20 13.97
C VAL A 153 20.21 -11.01 13.16
N VAL A 154 19.61 -9.83 13.37
CA VAL A 154 19.95 -8.62 12.61
C VAL A 154 21.25 -8.00 13.11
N GLY A 155 21.58 -8.14 14.40
CA GLY A 155 22.85 -7.65 14.95
C GLY A 155 24.09 -8.37 14.41
N GLN A 156 23.95 -9.65 14.00
CA GLN A 156 25.03 -10.43 13.42
C GLN A 156 25.21 -10.20 11.92
N GLU A 157 24.11 -10.21 11.16
CA GLU A 157 24.15 -10.25 9.69
C GLU A 157 23.77 -8.91 9.03
N GLY A 158 23.34 -7.92 9.82
CA GLY A 158 22.71 -6.70 9.32
C GLY A 158 21.31 -6.98 8.75
N MET A 159 20.60 -5.93 8.32
CA MET A 159 19.25 -6.06 7.75
C MET A 159 19.31 -6.51 6.28
N THR A 160 19.45 -7.81 6.09
CA THR A 160 19.52 -8.48 4.77
C THR A 160 18.32 -9.39 4.54
N LYS A 161 18.03 -9.75 3.29
CA LYS A 161 16.92 -10.67 2.97
C LYS A 161 17.02 -12.01 3.71
N SER A 162 18.24 -12.55 3.86
CA SER A 162 18.49 -13.78 4.62
C SER A 162 18.23 -13.61 6.11
N SER A 163 18.65 -12.50 6.71
CA SER A 163 18.40 -12.21 8.12
C SER A 163 16.90 -12.11 8.42
N LEU A 164 16.13 -11.43 7.55
CA LEU A 164 14.69 -11.27 7.72
C LEU A 164 13.94 -12.61 7.67
N GLN A 165 14.42 -13.58 6.90
CA GLN A 165 13.84 -14.92 6.83
C GLN A 165 14.08 -15.76 8.09
N LYS A 166 15.02 -15.36 8.96
CA LYS A 166 15.36 -16.04 10.22
C LYS A 166 14.59 -15.48 11.42
N LEU A 167 13.78 -14.43 11.24
CA LEU A 167 12.94 -13.84 12.28
C LEU A 167 11.64 -14.65 12.46
N TYR A 168 11.78 -15.88 12.96
CA TYR A 168 10.69 -16.85 13.04
C TYR A 168 9.60 -16.45 14.04
N LEU A 169 9.98 -15.86 15.18
CA LEU A 169 9.04 -15.44 16.21
C LEU A 169 8.24 -14.23 15.75
N LEU A 170 8.91 -13.24 15.13
CA LEU A 170 8.23 -12.11 14.51
C LEU A 170 7.25 -12.56 13.42
N ASP A 171 7.68 -13.44 12.51
CA ASP A 171 6.84 -13.98 11.44
C ASP A 171 5.63 -14.76 12.01
N SER A 172 5.85 -15.56 13.06
CA SER A 172 4.79 -16.29 13.75
C SER A 172 3.78 -15.36 14.42
N ALA A 173 4.24 -14.29 15.08
CA ALA A 173 3.37 -13.31 15.72
C ALA A 173 2.50 -12.55 14.70
N MET A 174 3.07 -12.16 13.55
CA MET A 174 2.31 -11.53 12.46
C MET A 174 1.25 -12.48 11.89
N LYS A 175 1.61 -13.75 11.65
CA LYS A 175 0.67 -14.78 11.17
C LYS A 175 -0.45 -15.03 12.17
N GLU A 176 -0.15 -15.09 13.45
CA GLU A 176 -1.16 -15.30 14.49
C GLU A 176 -2.12 -14.11 14.59
N SER A 177 -1.61 -12.88 14.47
CA SER A 177 -2.44 -11.67 14.41
C SER A 177 -3.42 -11.73 13.22
N GLN A 178 -2.96 -12.18 12.05
CA GLN A 178 -3.83 -12.39 10.88
C GLN A 178 -4.84 -13.53 11.08
N ARG A 179 -4.44 -14.63 11.74
CA ARG A 179 -5.31 -15.77 12.05
C ARG A 179 -6.45 -15.35 12.97
N LEU A 180 -6.16 -14.54 13.97
CA LEU A 180 -7.14 -14.04 14.94
C LEU A 180 -8.02 -12.93 14.34
N ARG A 181 -7.45 -12.07 13.48
CA ARG A 181 -8.11 -10.88 12.94
C ARG A 181 -7.91 -10.76 11.42
N PRO A 182 -8.53 -11.63 10.62
CA PRO A 182 -8.36 -11.63 9.17
C PRO A 182 -8.78 -10.31 8.52
N LEU A 183 -8.20 -10.01 7.35
CA LEU A 183 -8.51 -8.82 6.56
C LEU A 183 -10.02 -8.72 6.28
N GLY A 184 -10.60 -7.54 6.50
CA GLY A 184 -12.03 -7.27 6.28
C GLY A 184 -12.97 -7.73 7.39
N TYR A 185 -12.46 -8.36 8.46
CA TYR A 185 -13.21 -8.63 9.69
C TYR A 185 -12.81 -7.61 10.75
N SER A 186 -13.74 -6.71 11.09
CA SER A 186 -13.69 -5.93 12.34
C SER A 186 -14.77 -6.49 13.26
N LYS A 187 -14.39 -6.92 14.46
CA LYS A 187 -15.32 -6.93 15.59
C LYS A 187 -15.28 -5.56 16.26
#